data_AF-A0A931N8D7-F1
#
_entry.id   AF-A0A931N8D7-F1
#
_cell.length_a   1.000
_cell.length_b   1.000
_cell.length_c   1.000
_cell.angle_alpha   90.00
_cell.angle_beta   90.00
_cell.angle_gamma   90.00
#
_symmetry.space_group_name_H-M   'P 1'
#
loop_
_entity.id
_entity.type
_entity.pdbx_description
1 polymer ?
#
loop_
_entity_poly.entity_id
_entity_poly.type
_entity_poly.pdbx_seq_one_letter_code
_entity_poly.pdbx_strand_id
1 'polypeptide(L)'
;MRVIDFYGGNEQGSELDVDFISFWNGNSSISIQYTGSSYVKDGAYPNHILVTTILDINNGKKLLLKDIVKIDDEFIDLLRGAKYVPYDSDLNVESEAREELSNYSNADLISYLNKSDEVSDRNELGIFTYLTQESLVISLNVPHARGDHVEFEIKYSDLKNHIILRLLK
;
A
#
# COMPACT_ATOMS: atom_id res chain seq x y z
N MET A 1 -7.49 6.50 -14.84
CA MET A 1 -8.37 5.42 -14.34
C MET A 1 -8.95 5.87 -13.01
N ARG A 2 -10.24 5.64 -12.75
CA ARG A 2 -10.84 5.91 -11.43
C ARG A 2 -10.59 4.72 -10.50
N VAL A 3 -10.66 4.92 -9.19
CA VAL A 3 -10.53 3.83 -8.19
C VAL A 3 -11.53 2.71 -8.46
N ILE A 4 -12.77 3.06 -8.81
CA ILE A 4 -13.81 2.09 -9.17
C ILE A 4 -13.44 1.25 -10.41
N ASP A 5 -12.71 1.82 -11.37
CA ASP A 5 -12.27 1.09 -12.55
C ASP A 5 -11.15 0.09 -12.20
N PHE A 6 -10.30 0.42 -11.21
CA PHE A 6 -9.20 -0.45 -10.74
C PHE A 6 -9.70 -1.70 -10.01
N TYR A 7 -10.83 -1.61 -9.32
CA TYR A 7 -11.45 -2.74 -8.62
C TYR A 7 -12.62 -3.38 -9.39
N GLY A 8 -12.67 -3.23 -10.72
CA GLY A 8 -13.64 -3.94 -11.56
C GLY A 8 -15.08 -3.43 -11.49
N GLY A 9 -15.32 -2.23 -10.96
CA GLY A 9 -16.66 -1.65 -10.78
C GLY A 9 -17.36 -1.16 -12.05
N ASN A 10 -16.88 -1.53 -13.23
CA ASN A 10 -17.54 -1.21 -14.52
C ASN A 10 -18.59 -2.25 -14.94
N GLU A 11 -18.79 -3.30 -14.15
CA GLU A 11 -19.83 -4.30 -14.38
C GLU A 11 -21.20 -3.82 -13.87
N GLN A 12 -22.28 -4.19 -14.58
CA GLN A 12 -23.64 -3.81 -14.18
C GLN A 12 -24.01 -4.45 -12.83
N GLY A 13 -24.27 -3.60 -11.83
CA GLY A 13 -24.66 -4.02 -10.49
C GLY A 13 -23.49 -4.18 -9.52
N SER A 14 -22.27 -3.75 -9.89
CA SER A 14 -21.17 -3.61 -8.95
C SER A 14 -21.40 -2.43 -8.00
N GLU A 15 -21.11 -2.65 -6.73
CA GLU A 15 -21.17 -1.64 -5.68
C GLU A 15 -19.76 -1.37 -5.14
N LEU A 16 -19.47 -0.09 -4.90
CA LEU A 16 -18.23 0.35 -4.28
C LEU A 16 -18.61 1.25 -3.11
N ASP A 17 -18.31 0.78 -1.90
CA ASP A 17 -18.41 1.58 -0.69
C ASP A 17 -17.00 1.95 -0.24
N VAL A 18 -16.72 3.24 -0.09
CA VAL A 18 -15.40 3.76 0.28
C VAL A 18 -15.57 4.80 1.36
N ASP A 19 -14.98 4.50 2.51
CA ASP A 19 -14.80 5.41 3.61
C ASP A 19 -13.36 5.97 3.61
N PHE A 20 -13.17 7.10 4.27
CA PHE A 20 -11.84 7.59 4.61
C PHE A 20 -11.59 7.26 6.09
N ILE A 21 -10.50 6.55 6.41
CA ILE A 21 -10.27 6.07 7.77
C ILE A 21 -9.18 6.86 8.49
N SER A 22 -8.07 7.21 7.83
CA SER A 22 -6.91 7.72 8.57
C SER A 22 -6.15 8.84 7.86
N PHE A 23 -5.80 9.84 8.67
CA PHE A 23 -4.98 10.99 8.32
C PHE A 23 -3.72 11.00 9.18
N TRP A 24 -2.56 10.98 8.54
CA TRP A 24 -1.36 11.56 9.16
C TRP A 24 -1.12 12.95 8.57
N ASN A 25 -0.97 13.94 9.45
CA ASN A 25 -0.70 15.33 9.10
C ASN A 25 0.67 15.71 9.67
N GLY A 26 1.70 15.57 8.84
CA GLY A 26 3.02 16.11 9.12
C GLY A 26 3.13 17.57 8.69
N ASN A 27 4.18 18.26 9.13
CA ASN A 27 4.36 19.69 8.81
C ASN A 27 4.47 19.99 7.30
N SER A 28 4.91 19.01 6.51
CA SER A 28 5.17 19.15 5.08
C SER A 28 4.44 18.13 4.21
N SER A 29 3.69 17.20 4.81
CA SER A 29 2.98 16.17 4.06
C SER A 29 1.71 15.68 4.74
N ILE A 30 0.75 15.26 3.92
CA ILE A 30 -0.48 14.61 4.35
C ILE A 30 -0.49 13.21 3.77
N SER A 31 -0.73 12.20 4.60
CA SER A 31 -0.99 10.84 4.15
C SER A 31 -2.44 10.47 4.45
N ILE A 32 -3.16 10.07 3.42
CA ILE A 32 -4.59 9.73 3.48
C ILE A 32 -4.75 8.26 3.06
N GLN A 33 -5.50 7.51 3.86
CA GLN A 33 -5.93 6.16 3.55
C GLN A 33 -7.43 6.16 3.22
N TYR A 34 -7.77 5.61 2.06
CA TYR A 34 -9.14 5.33 1.62
C TYR A 34 -9.33 3.82 1.67
N THR A 35 -10.29 3.37 2.47
CA THR A 35 -10.58 1.94 2.61
C THR A 35 -12.05 1.68 2.35
N GLY A 36 -12.39 0.46 2.00
CA GLY A 36 -13.77 0.15 1.70
C GLY A 36 -13.96 -1.28 1.29
N SER A 37 -15.10 -1.54 0.67
CA SER A 37 -15.40 -2.83 0.08
C SER A 37 -15.92 -2.64 -1.35
N SER A 38 -15.47 -3.52 -2.25
CA SER A 38 -16.14 -3.71 -3.53
C SER A 38 -16.90 -5.01 -3.56
N TYR A 39 -18.09 -4.95 -4.13
CA TYR A 39 -18.89 -6.12 -4.44
C TYR A 39 -19.18 -6.15 -5.94
N VAL A 40 -18.86 -7.26 -6.57
CA VAL A 40 -19.27 -7.54 -7.95
C VAL A 40 -20.47 -8.48 -7.88
N LYS A 41 -21.49 -8.20 -8.69
CA LYS A 41 -22.69 -9.03 -8.77
C LYS A 41 -22.31 -10.47 -9.13
N ASP A 42 -22.86 -11.43 -8.40
CA ASP A 42 -22.52 -12.87 -8.46
C ASP A 42 -21.11 -13.24 -7.92
N GLY A 43 -20.39 -12.28 -7.33
CA GLY A 43 -19.16 -12.53 -6.60
C GLY A 43 -19.41 -13.33 -5.31
N ALA A 44 -18.49 -14.25 -5.01
CA ALA A 44 -18.60 -15.12 -3.83
C ALA A 44 -18.45 -14.36 -2.50
N TYR A 45 -17.69 -13.26 -2.51
CA TYR A 45 -17.39 -12.41 -1.35
C TYR A 45 -17.07 -10.98 -1.82
N PRO A 46 -17.28 -9.95 -0.96
CA PRO A 46 -16.72 -8.63 -1.17
C PRO A 46 -15.19 -8.64 -1.02
N ASN A 47 -14.50 -7.77 -1.75
CA ASN A 47 -13.06 -7.55 -1.56
C ASN A 47 -12.83 -6.31 -0.72
N HIS A 48 -11.88 -6.36 0.22
CA HIS A 48 -11.42 -5.17 0.90
C HIS A 48 -10.58 -4.29 -0.03
N ILE A 49 -10.83 -2.98 0.00
CA ILE A 49 -10.12 -1.98 -0.79
C ILE A 49 -9.22 -1.16 0.13
N LEU A 50 -7.99 -0.91 -0.31
CA LEU A 50 -7.09 0.05 0.30
C LEU A 50 -6.39 0.83 -0.83
N VAL A 51 -6.61 2.13 -0.86
CA VAL A 51 -5.92 3.08 -1.74
C VAL A 51 -5.40 4.22 -0.89
N THR A 52 -4.21 4.72 -1.21
CA THR A 52 -3.58 5.79 -0.43
C THR A 52 -3.23 7.00 -1.28
N THR A 53 -3.02 8.12 -0.62
CA THR A 53 -2.43 9.32 -1.22
C THR A 53 -1.51 9.99 -0.22
N ILE A 54 -0.26 10.18 -0.63
CA ILE A 54 0.70 11.03 0.08
C ILE A 54 0.84 12.33 -0.71
N LEU A 55 0.60 13.46 -0.07
CA LEU A 55 0.67 14.79 -0.66
C LEU A 55 1.82 15.57 -0.01
N ASP A 56 2.72 16.12 -0.83
CA ASP A 56 3.62 17.20 -0.43
C ASP A 56 2.81 18.52 -0.39
N ILE A 57 2.58 19.04 0.81
CA ILE A 57 1.76 20.24 1.02
C ILE A 57 2.45 21.47 0.42
N ASN A 58 3.78 21.53 0.49
CA ASN A 58 4.54 22.72 0.09
C ASN A 58 4.52 22.91 -1.42
N ASN A 59 4.53 21.80 -2.16
CA ASN A 59 4.58 21.79 -3.62
C ASN A 59 3.24 21.42 -4.28
N GLY A 60 2.21 21.06 -3.49
CA GLY A 60 0.92 20.61 -3.99
C GLY A 60 1.02 19.36 -4.87
N LYS A 61 2.00 18.49 -4.61
CA LYS A 61 2.34 17.34 -5.47
C LYS A 61 2.01 16.03 -4.79
N LYS A 62 1.30 15.12 -5.48
CA LYS A 62 1.18 13.72 -5.07
C LYS A 62 2.55 13.05 -5.17
N LEU A 63 2.94 12.38 -4.10
CA LEU A 63 4.17 11.60 -4.01
C LEU A 63 3.86 10.12 -4.18
N LEU A 64 4.73 9.42 -4.89
CA LEU A 64 4.76 7.96 -4.96
C LEU A 64 5.91 7.44 -4.08
N LEU A 65 5.91 6.16 -3.73
CA LEU A 65 6.96 5.54 -2.92
C LEU A 65 8.38 5.86 -3.43
N LYS A 66 8.59 5.80 -4.75
CA LYS A 66 9.88 6.10 -5.41
C LYS A 66 10.33 7.55 -5.29
N ASP A 67 9.43 8.48 -4.99
CA ASP A 67 9.80 9.86 -4.66
C ASP A 67 10.30 9.97 -3.21
N ILE A 68 9.89 9.05 -2.32
CA ILE A 68 10.12 9.12 -0.87
C ILE A 68 11.38 8.34 -0.47
N VAL A 69 11.57 7.14 -1.03
CA VAL A 69 12.67 6.24 -0.70
C VAL A 69 13.38 5.72 -1.94
N LYS A 70 14.66 5.38 -1.77
CA LYS A 70 15.46 4.63 -2.74
C LYS A 70 15.09 3.15 -2.65
N ILE A 71 14.45 2.65 -3.71
CA ILE A 71 14.01 1.25 -3.83
C ILE A 71 15.15 0.43 -4.46
N ASP A 72 16.06 -0.07 -3.63
CA ASP A 72 17.18 -0.94 -4.00
C ASP A 72 17.16 -2.26 -3.21
N ASP A 73 18.14 -3.14 -3.42
CA ASP A 73 18.20 -4.45 -2.75
C ASP A 73 18.17 -4.34 -1.22
N GLU A 74 18.88 -3.37 -0.65
CA GLU A 74 18.87 -3.10 0.79
C GLU A 74 17.47 -2.69 1.29
N PHE A 75 16.72 -1.91 0.50
CA PHE A 75 15.33 -1.60 0.83
C PHE A 75 14.43 -2.85 0.77
N ILE A 76 14.67 -3.76 -0.17
CA ILE A 76 13.94 -5.04 -0.23
C ILE A 76 14.22 -5.88 1.01
N ASP A 77 15.47 -5.94 1.47
CA ASP A 77 15.83 -6.65 2.69
C ASP A 77 15.14 -6.06 3.93
N LEU A 78 15.04 -4.72 4.01
CA LEU A 78 14.26 -4.03 5.05
C LEU A 78 12.78 -4.41 4.99
N LEU A 79 12.17 -4.43 3.80
CA LEU A 79 10.76 -4.83 3.62
C LEU A 79 10.53 -6.29 4.05
N ARG A 80 11.41 -7.22 3.68
CA ARG A 80 11.30 -8.63 4.09
C ARG A 80 11.42 -8.82 5.60
N GLY A 81 12.26 -8.00 6.24
CA GLY A 81 12.44 -7.96 7.70
C GLY A 81 11.40 -7.11 8.45
N ALA A 82 10.50 -6.44 7.74
CA ALA A 82 9.56 -5.50 8.32
C ALA A 82 8.57 -6.18 9.26
N LYS A 83 7.99 -5.37 10.15
CA LYS A 83 6.94 -5.80 11.06
C LYS A 83 5.65 -5.99 10.26
N TYR A 84 5.09 -7.20 10.28
CA TYR A 84 3.74 -7.43 9.76
C TYR A 84 2.72 -6.71 10.64
N VAL A 85 1.76 -6.03 9.99
CA VAL A 85 0.65 -5.35 10.65
C VAL A 85 -0.63 -5.88 10.02
N PRO A 86 -1.46 -6.63 10.77
CA PRO A 86 -2.73 -7.06 10.23
C PRO A 86 -3.68 -5.85 10.19
N TYR A 87 -4.41 -5.67 9.08
CA TYR A 87 -5.41 -4.61 9.00
C TYR A 87 -6.66 -4.93 9.85
N ASP A 88 -6.92 -6.23 10.08
CA ASP A 88 -7.92 -6.74 11.02
C ASP A 88 -7.22 -7.51 12.13
N SER A 89 -7.45 -7.14 13.40
CA SER A 89 -6.79 -7.77 14.55
C SER A 89 -7.04 -9.27 14.68
N ASP A 90 -8.12 -9.79 14.09
CA ASP A 90 -8.44 -11.22 14.09
C ASP A 90 -7.74 -11.98 12.95
N LEU A 91 -7.10 -11.28 12.01
CA LEU A 91 -6.38 -11.86 10.89
C LEU A 91 -4.95 -12.26 11.29
N ASN A 92 -4.70 -13.56 11.41
CA ASN A 92 -3.37 -14.11 11.68
C ASN A 92 -2.82 -14.87 10.46
N VAL A 93 -2.28 -14.12 9.51
CA VAL A 93 -1.75 -14.63 8.22
C VAL A 93 -0.30 -14.18 7.96
N GLU A 94 0.45 -13.88 9.01
CA GLU A 94 1.83 -13.38 8.87
C GLU A 94 2.71 -14.35 8.06
N SER A 95 2.54 -15.66 8.27
CA SER A 95 3.32 -16.68 7.57
C SER A 95 3.05 -16.64 6.06
N GLU A 96 1.78 -16.54 5.67
CA GLU A 96 1.32 -16.43 4.29
C GLU A 96 1.73 -15.11 3.65
N ALA A 97 1.67 -14.01 4.40
CA ALA A 97 2.14 -12.70 3.98
C ALA A 97 3.64 -12.71 3.66
N ARG A 98 4.44 -13.38 4.51
CA ARG A 98 5.88 -13.56 4.30
C ARG A 98 6.17 -14.51 3.14
N GLU A 99 5.41 -15.59 3.01
CA GLU A 99 5.50 -16.51 1.87
C GLU A 99 5.27 -15.75 0.55
N GLU A 100 4.26 -14.89 0.50
CA GLU A 100 3.94 -14.09 -0.69
C GLU A 100 5.13 -13.21 -1.12
N LEU A 101 5.73 -12.48 -0.18
CA LEU A 101 6.93 -11.69 -0.48
C LEU A 101 8.09 -12.57 -0.97
N SER A 102 8.26 -13.77 -0.43
CA SER A 102 9.33 -14.70 -0.84
C SER A 102 9.15 -15.31 -2.23
N ASN A 103 7.95 -15.25 -2.82
CA ASN A 103 7.71 -15.73 -4.18
C ASN A 103 8.33 -14.82 -5.27
N TYR A 104 8.66 -13.58 -4.91
CA TYR A 104 9.23 -12.59 -5.83
C TYR A 104 10.73 -12.45 -5.63
N SER A 105 11.49 -12.31 -6.72
CA SER A 105 12.90 -11.91 -6.64
C SER A 105 13.02 -10.44 -6.20
N ASN A 106 14.20 -10.02 -5.76
CA ASN A 106 14.43 -8.60 -5.45
C ASN A 106 14.17 -7.71 -6.68
N ALA A 107 14.60 -8.13 -7.86
CA ALA A 107 14.37 -7.38 -9.10
C ALA A 107 12.88 -7.20 -9.40
N ASP A 108 12.08 -8.24 -9.17
CA ASP A 108 10.62 -8.17 -9.34
C ASP A 108 9.99 -7.20 -8.35
N LEU A 109 10.32 -7.34 -7.06
CA LEU A 109 9.80 -6.43 -6.03
C LEU A 109 10.19 -4.98 -6.29
N ILE A 110 11.44 -4.71 -6.67
CA ILE A 110 11.89 -3.37 -7.06
C ILE A 110 11.04 -2.85 -8.23
N SER A 111 10.78 -3.67 -9.24
CA SER A 111 9.95 -3.31 -10.39
C SER A 111 8.51 -2.96 -9.98
N TYR A 112 7.88 -3.77 -9.14
CA TYR A 112 6.52 -3.52 -8.65
C TYR A 112 6.44 -2.29 -7.75
N LEU A 113 7.36 -2.14 -6.80
CA LEU A 113 7.41 -1.00 -5.88
C LEU A 113 7.64 0.33 -6.61
N ASN A 114 8.34 0.34 -7.75
CA ASN A 114 8.50 1.54 -8.59
C ASN A 114 7.20 1.99 -9.29
N LYS A 115 6.18 1.13 -9.33
CA LYS A 115 4.84 1.39 -9.89
C LYS A 115 3.77 1.51 -8.80
N SER A 116 4.15 1.40 -7.52
CA SER A 116 3.24 1.52 -6.38
C SER A 116 2.59 2.90 -6.29
N ASP A 117 1.49 2.99 -5.53
CA ASP A 117 0.65 4.18 -5.33
C ASP A 117 -0.06 4.72 -6.57
N GLU A 118 0.18 4.11 -7.73
CA GLU A 118 -0.52 4.40 -8.98
C GLU A 118 -1.86 3.67 -9.02
N VAL A 119 -2.95 4.41 -9.25
CA VAL A 119 -4.26 3.83 -9.56
C VAL A 119 -4.30 3.54 -11.06
N SER A 120 -3.64 2.45 -11.47
CA SER A 120 -3.51 2.00 -12.86
C SER A 120 -3.16 0.51 -12.92
N ASP A 121 -3.40 -0.13 -14.07
CA ASP A 121 -3.04 -1.53 -14.31
C ASP A 121 -1.53 -1.80 -14.20
N ARG A 122 -0.70 -0.75 -14.15
CA ARG A 122 0.75 -0.86 -13.91
C ARG A 122 1.06 -1.25 -12.46
N ASN A 123 0.15 -0.99 -11.53
CA ASN A 123 0.30 -1.39 -10.13
C ASN A 123 -0.22 -2.82 -9.95
N GLU A 124 0.50 -3.77 -10.53
CA GLU A 124 0.08 -5.16 -10.73
C GLU A 124 -0.21 -5.90 -9.42
N LEU A 125 0.49 -5.55 -8.34
CA LEU A 125 0.30 -6.13 -7.00
C LEU A 125 -0.60 -5.28 -6.10
N GLY A 126 -1.22 -4.22 -6.63
CA GLY A 126 -2.06 -3.31 -5.84
C GLY A 126 -1.31 -2.69 -4.67
N ILE A 127 -0.04 -2.32 -4.86
CA ILE A 127 0.80 -1.80 -3.79
C ILE A 127 0.42 -0.36 -3.49
N PHE A 128 0.05 -0.09 -2.26
CA PHE A 128 -0.24 1.25 -1.76
C PHE A 128 0.51 1.49 -0.46
N THR A 129 1.02 2.70 -0.30
CA THR A 129 1.87 3.09 0.81
C THR A 129 1.32 4.29 1.54
N TYR A 130 1.53 4.34 2.84
CA TYR A 130 1.10 5.47 3.67
C TYR A 130 2.09 5.73 4.79
N LEU A 131 2.06 6.96 5.30
CA LEU A 131 2.92 7.43 6.38
C LEU A 131 2.16 7.40 7.70
N THR A 132 2.84 6.95 8.75
CA THR A 132 2.41 7.12 10.14
C THR A 132 3.34 8.10 10.85
N GLN A 133 3.18 8.28 12.16
CA GLN A 133 4.08 9.13 12.93
C GLN A 133 5.54 8.62 12.94
N GLU A 134 5.74 7.30 12.87
CA GLU A 134 7.06 6.67 13.09
C GLU A 134 7.53 5.79 11.93
N SER A 135 6.64 5.51 10.97
CA SER A 135 6.88 4.44 10.00
C SER A 135 6.29 4.72 8.62
N LEU A 136 6.91 4.12 7.60
CA LEU A 136 6.34 3.91 6.29
C LEU A 136 5.63 2.55 6.31
N VAL A 137 4.37 2.51 5.89
CA VAL A 137 3.61 1.26 5.74
C VAL A 137 3.44 0.96 4.26
N ILE A 138 3.66 -0.30 3.90
CA ILE A 138 3.48 -0.83 2.55
C ILE A 138 2.41 -1.92 2.61
N SER A 139 1.32 -1.70 1.90
CA SER A 139 0.23 -2.66 1.69
C SER A 139 0.38 -3.30 0.32
N LEU A 140 0.23 -4.61 0.21
CA LEU A 140 0.10 -5.31 -1.07
C LEU A 140 -1.12 -6.25 -1.05
N ASN A 141 -1.75 -6.43 -2.21
CA ASN A 141 -2.89 -7.33 -2.33
C ASN A 141 -2.43 -8.79 -2.24
N VAL A 142 -3.28 -9.62 -1.64
CA VAL A 142 -3.13 -11.07 -1.56
C VAL A 142 -4.47 -11.74 -1.87
N PRO A 143 -4.51 -13.04 -2.19
CA PRO A 143 -5.78 -13.74 -2.34
C PRO A 143 -6.69 -13.55 -1.11
N HIS A 144 -8.01 -13.44 -1.32
CA HIS A 144 -8.99 -13.21 -0.24
C HIS A 144 -8.87 -14.21 0.93
N ALA A 145 -8.58 -15.48 0.64
CA ALA A 145 -8.35 -16.50 1.67
C ALA A 145 -7.14 -16.21 2.60
N ARG A 146 -6.28 -15.25 2.23
CA ARG A 146 -5.14 -14.73 2.98
C ARG A 146 -5.35 -13.29 3.46
N GLY A 147 -6.57 -12.76 3.36
CA GLY A 147 -6.95 -11.47 3.92
C GLY A 147 -7.15 -10.30 2.95
N ASP A 148 -7.24 -10.49 1.63
CA ASP A 148 -7.34 -9.43 0.60
C ASP A 148 -6.10 -8.54 0.42
N HIS A 149 -5.49 -8.09 1.52
CA HIS A 149 -4.21 -7.39 1.51
C HIS A 149 -3.42 -7.66 2.81
N VAL A 150 -2.11 -7.42 2.75
CA VAL A 150 -1.20 -7.54 3.90
C VAL A 150 -0.36 -6.27 4.01
N GLU A 151 -0.07 -5.85 5.24
CA GLU A 151 0.67 -4.62 5.50
C GLU A 151 1.97 -4.89 6.25
N PHE A 152 3.02 -4.16 5.84
CA PHE A 152 4.34 -4.22 6.43
C PHE A 152 4.80 -2.81 6.84
N GLU A 153 5.23 -2.68 8.09
CA GLU A 153 5.66 -1.42 8.69
C GLU A 153 7.19 -1.37 8.80
N ILE A 154 7.79 -0.35 8.20
CA ILE A 154 9.23 -0.05 8.28
C ILE A 154 9.40 1.28 9.02
N LYS A 155 10.11 1.26 10.16
CA LYS A 155 10.35 2.46 10.95
C LYS A 155 11.27 3.44 10.23
N TYR A 156 11.03 4.73 10.42
CA TYR A 156 11.90 5.78 9.88
C TYR A 156 13.34 5.71 10.41
N SER A 157 13.54 5.11 11.60
CA SER A 157 14.87 4.84 12.14
C SER A 157 15.70 3.92 11.27
N ASP A 158 15.04 3.01 10.54
CA ASP A 158 15.65 1.96 9.76
C ASP A 158 15.80 2.40 8.29
N LEU A 159 15.02 3.39 7.85
CA LEU A 159 15.07 4.00 6.51
C LEU A 159 16.11 5.12 6.34
N LYS A 160 16.93 5.41 7.35
CA LYS A 160 17.83 6.60 7.36
C LYS A 160 18.70 6.75 6.12
N ASN A 161 19.13 5.64 5.50
CA ASN A 161 19.98 5.64 4.32
C ASN A 161 19.18 5.57 2.99
N HIS A 162 17.87 5.37 3.06
CA HIS A 162 17.00 5.19 1.90
C HIS A 162 16.10 6.41 1.64
N ILE A 163 15.86 7.28 2.62
CA ILE A 163 14.98 8.44 2.45
C ILE A 163 15.56 9.45 1.44
N ILE A 164 14.84 9.70 0.36
CA ILE A 164 15.14 10.69 -0.69
C ILE A 164 14.57 12.06 -0.30
N LEU A 165 13.31 12.10 0.11
CA LEU A 165 12.61 13.33 0.50
C LEU A 165 12.44 13.42 2.02
N ARG A 166 12.89 14.54 2.60
CA ARG A 166 12.70 14.85 4.02
C ARG A 166 11.28 15.37 4.27
N LEU A 167 10.29 14.49 4.15
CA LEU A 167 8.88 14.77 4.50
C LEU A 167 8.60 14.49 5.98
N LEU A 168 9.60 13.93 6.68
CA LEU A 168 9.51 13.31 8.00
C LEU A 168 10.05 14.22 9.13
N LYS A 169 9.94 15.55 8.97
CA LYS A 169 10.33 16.55 9.98
C LYS A 169 9.20 17.51 10.27
#